data_AF-A0A4Q3SEL1-F1
#
_entry.id   AF-A0A4Q3SEL1-F1
#
_cell.length_a   1.000
_cell.length_b   1.000
_cell.length_c   1.000
_cell.angle_alpha   90.00
_cell.angle_beta   90.00
_cell.angle_gamma   90.00
#
_symmetry.space_group_name_H-M   'P 1'
#
loop_
_entity.id
_entity.type
_entity.pdbx_description
1 polymer ?
#
loop_
_entity_poly.entity_id
_entity_poly.type
_entity_poly.pdbx_seq_one_letter_code
_entity_poly.pdbx_strand_id
1 'polypeptide(L)'
;AETPVPGYEHLGSFLERRLAPAMRTCQSIEERQANLSRKLTRANGLVRSWIDVELERQNGALLQAMNKRAELQLRLQQTVEGLSVAAISYYVVGLFGYLVKAIVHDGDAIEPALLTGAFVPIAIFGVWYVVRRIKRKHDAHVG
;
A
#
# COMPACT_ATOMS: atom_id res chain seq x y z
N ALA A 1 2.10 72.12 36.99
CA ALA A 1 3.53 71.93 36.68
C ALA A 1 4.28 71.91 38.00
N GLU A 2 5.02 70.85 38.30
CA GLU A 2 5.84 70.79 39.52
C GLU A 2 7.00 71.78 39.40
N THR A 3 7.15 72.66 40.39
CA THR A 3 8.23 73.65 40.46
C THR A 3 9.42 73.08 41.23
N PRO A 4 10.64 73.13 40.67
CA PRO A 4 11.82 72.59 41.36
C PRO A 4 12.19 73.39 42.61
N VAL A 5 12.36 72.72 43.75
CA VAL A 5 12.92 73.32 44.97
C VAL A 5 14.38 72.87 45.10
N PRO A 6 15.35 73.80 45.24
CA PRO A 6 16.76 73.44 45.36
C PRO A 6 17.01 72.53 46.56
N GLY A 7 17.60 71.36 46.32
CA GLY A 7 17.97 70.39 47.36
C GLY A 7 17.04 69.18 47.53
N TYR A 8 15.91 69.10 46.83
CA TYR A 8 14.96 67.97 46.90
C TYR A 8 14.68 67.36 45.51
N GLU A 9 14.76 66.03 45.38
CA GLU A 9 14.37 65.31 44.16
C GLU A 9 12.85 65.44 43.91
N HIS A 10 12.44 65.61 42.65
CA HIS A 10 11.02 65.63 42.28
C HIS A 10 10.41 64.24 42.47
N LEU A 11 9.13 64.16 42.87
CA LEU A 11 8.43 62.89 43.08
C LEU A 11 8.48 61.99 41.85
N GLY A 12 8.37 62.58 40.65
CA GLY A 12 8.55 61.89 39.37
C GLY A 12 9.91 61.20 39.22
N SER A 13 11.01 61.92 39.50
CA SER A 13 12.37 61.36 39.41
C SER A 13 12.64 60.23 40.41
N PHE A 14 12.04 60.30 41.61
CA PHE A 14 12.16 59.23 42.61
C PHE A 14 11.38 57.97 42.20
N LEU A 15 10.15 58.13 41.71
CA LEU A 15 9.34 57.03 41.19
C LEU A 15 10.01 56.38 39.97
N GLU A 16 10.50 57.19 39.04
CA GLU A 16 11.17 56.70 37.83
C GLU A 16 12.43 55.90 38.18
N ARG A 17 13.28 56.38 39.09
CA ARG A 17 14.47 55.65 39.53
C ARG A 17 14.13 54.33 40.24
N ARG A 18 13.03 54.28 41.01
CA ARG A 18 12.58 53.05 41.71
C ARG A 18 11.84 52.07 40.79
N LEU A 19 11.07 52.54 39.83
CA LEU A 19 10.23 51.70 38.95
C LEU A 19 10.94 51.28 37.67
N ALA A 20 11.91 52.05 37.18
CA ALA A 20 12.70 51.71 35.99
C ALA A 20 13.33 50.30 36.03
N PRO A 21 13.86 49.78 37.16
CA PRO A 21 14.36 48.41 37.22
C PRO A 21 13.27 47.34 36.99
N ALA A 22 12.08 47.54 37.55
CA ALA A 22 10.95 46.64 37.36
C ALA A 22 10.45 46.68 35.91
N MET A 23 10.34 47.87 35.32
CA MET A 23 9.97 48.05 33.92
C MET A 23 10.95 47.39 32.94
N ARG A 24 12.27 47.53 33.18
CA ARG A 24 13.29 46.83 32.38
C ARG A 24 13.15 45.31 32.46
N THR A 25 12.77 44.80 33.63
CA THR A 25 12.53 43.36 33.82
C THR A 25 11.31 42.90 33.02
N CYS A 26 10.20 43.67 33.06
CA CYS A 26 9.01 43.38 32.27
C CYS A 26 9.32 43.35 30.76
N GLN A 27 10.05 44.36 30.25
CA GLN A 27 10.47 44.40 28.84
C GLN A 27 11.35 43.20 28.48
N SER A 28 12.31 42.84 29.34
CA SER A 28 13.17 41.66 29.12
C SER A 28 12.35 40.35 29.08
N ILE A 29 11.35 40.21 29.96
CA ILE A 29 10.46 39.05 29.97
C ILE A 29 9.61 39.01 28.69
N GLU A 30 9.08 40.15 28.23
CA GLU A 30 8.30 40.26 27.01
C GLU A 30 9.11 39.85 25.77
N GLU A 31 10.34 40.37 25.62
CA GLU A 31 11.25 39.99 24.55
C GLU A 31 11.57 38.49 24.57
N ARG A 32 11.78 37.94 25.77
CA ARG A 32 12.08 36.52 25.95
C ARG A 32 10.87 35.64 25.63
N GLN A 33 9.66 36.06 26.01
CA GLN A 33 8.42 35.38 25.64
C GLN A 33 8.23 35.39 24.11
N ALA A 34 8.45 36.54 23.46
CA ALA A 34 8.36 36.66 22.01
C ALA A 34 9.41 35.78 21.30
N ASN A 35 10.63 35.69 21.83
CA ASN A 35 11.67 34.80 21.31
C ASN A 35 11.28 33.32 21.46
N LEU A 36 10.75 32.94 22.63
CA LEU A 36 10.31 31.58 22.91
C LEU A 36 9.17 31.17 21.98
N SER A 37 8.18 32.04 21.78
CA SER A 37 7.08 31.83 20.83
C SER A 37 7.62 31.54 19.42
N ARG A 38 8.54 32.37 18.91
CA ARG A 38 9.19 32.14 17.61
C ARG A 38 9.97 30.83 17.53
N LYS A 39 10.59 30.37 18.64
CA LYS A 39 11.28 29.08 18.69
C LYS A 39 10.28 27.92 18.68
N LEU A 40 9.19 28.04 19.44
CA LEU A 40 8.15 27.03 19.53
C LEU A 40 7.42 26.84 18.19
N THR A 41 7.11 27.93 17.48
CA THR A 41 6.52 27.86 16.13
C THR A 41 7.44 27.12 15.16
N ARG A 42 8.76 27.39 15.19
CA ARG A 42 9.73 26.69 14.36
C ARG A 42 9.85 25.21 14.73
N ALA A 43 9.94 24.89 16.02
CA ALA A 43 9.99 23.51 16.49
C ALA A 43 8.73 22.72 16.08
N ASN A 44 7.54 23.31 16.22
CA ASN A 44 6.28 22.70 15.79
C ASN A 44 6.24 22.48 14.27
N GLY A 45 6.75 23.44 13.48
CA GLY A 45 6.87 23.29 12.04
C GLY A 45 7.79 22.12 11.63
N LEU A 46 8.92 21.96 12.32
CA LEU A 46 9.82 20.82 12.11
C LEU A 46 9.12 19.50 12.43
N VAL A 47 8.50 19.37 13.61
CA VAL A 47 7.81 18.13 13.99
C VAL A 47 6.74 17.75 12.98
N ARG A 48 5.96 18.72 12.47
CA ARG A 48 4.98 18.47 11.40
C ARG A 48 5.65 17.92 10.14
N SER A 49 6.70 18.57 9.66
CA SER A 49 7.45 18.09 8.49
C SER A 49 8.04 16.70 8.69
N TRP A 50 8.58 16.40 9.88
CA TRP A 50 9.08 15.05 10.20
C TRP A 50 7.96 14.00 10.19
N ILE A 51 6.78 14.33 10.70
CA ILE A 51 5.60 13.46 10.66
C ILE A 51 5.16 13.23 9.21
N ASP A 52 5.08 14.30 8.41
CA ASP A 52 4.67 14.21 7.01
C ASP A 52 5.62 13.29 6.21
N VAL A 53 6.94 13.43 6.41
CA VAL A 53 7.95 12.56 5.78
C VAL A 53 7.82 11.10 6.22
N GLU A 54 7.57 10.83 7.51
CA GLU A 54 7.40 9.44 7.98
C GLU A 54 6.10 8.83 7.46
N LEU A 55 5.01 9.60 7.32
CA LEU A 55 3.77 9.14 6.70
C LEU A 55 3.98 8.79 5.22
N GLU A 56 4.70 9.63 4.46
CA GLU A 56 5.06 9.32 3.08
C GLU A 56 5.90 8.05 2.99
N ARG A 57 6.88 7.88 3.89
CA ARG A 57 7.73 6.68 3.96
C ARG A 57 6.91 5.43 4.27
N GLN A 58 5.99 5.51 5.23
CA GLN A 58 5.08 4.41 5.58
C GLN A 58 4.17 4.05 4.40
N ASN A 59 3.61 5.05 3.72
CA ASN A 59 2.76 4.81 2.56
C ASN A 59 3.55 4.15 1.42
N GLY A 60 4.77 4.64 1.13
CA GLY A 60 5.68 4.01 0.17
C GLY A 60 6.02 2.56 0.53
N ALA A 61 6.30 2.28 1.81
CA ALA A 61 6.55 0.92 2.29
C ALA A 61 5.33 0.02 2.17
N LEU A 62 4.12 0.54 2.45
CA LEU A 62 2.87 -0.18 2.29
C LEU A 62 2.60 -0.55 0.83
N LEU A 63 2.79 0.40 -0.09
CA LEU A 63 2.65 0.15 -1.54
C LEU A 63 3.65 -0.91 -2.02
N GLN A 64 4.91 -0.85 -1.59
CA GLN A 64 5.90 -1.89 -1.89
C GLN A 64 5.49 -3.27 -1.35
N ALA A 65 4.99 -3.32 -0.11
CA ALA A 65 4.51 -4.57 0.48
C ALA A 65 3.28 -5.12 -0.27
N MET A 66 2.37 -4.25 -0.71
CA MET A 66 1.20 -4.62 -1.50
C MET A 66 1.62 -5.19 -2.86
N ASN A 67 2.52 -4.52 -3.59
CA ASN A 67 3.04 -5.00 -4.87
C ASN A 67 3.70 -6.38 -4.72
N LYS A 68 4.52 -6.57 -3.67
CA LYS A 68 5.15 -7.86 -3.41
C LYS A 68 4.12 -8.95 -3.11
N ARG A 69 3.08 -8.65 -2.32
CA ARG A 69 1.98 -9.59 -2.07
C ARG A 69 1.19 -9.90 -3.33
N ALA A 70 0.87 -8.91 -4.15
CA ALA A 70 0.17 -9.09 -5.41
C ALA A 70 0.96 -10.00 -6.36
N GLU A 71 2.28 -9.79 -6.47
CA GLU A 71 3.14 -10.65 -7.30
C GLU A 71 3.13 -12.11 -6.80
N LEU A 72 3.23 -12.33 -5.48
CA LEU A 72 3.17 -13.67 -4.91
C LEU A 72 1.79 -14.32 -5.12
N GLN A 73 0.70 -13.56 -4.97
CA GLN A 73 -0.65 -14.04 -5.24
C GLN A 73 -0.82 -14.46 -6.71
N LEU A 74 -0.28 -13.69 -7.66
CA LEU A 74 -0.29 -14.04 -9.08
C LEU A 74 0.46 -15.35 -9.34
N ARG A 75 1.64 -15.54 -8.72
CA ARG A 75 2.41 -16.78 -8.86
C ARG A 75 1.65 -17.99 -8.32
N LEU A 76 1.08 -17.88 -7.11
CA LEU A 76 0.28 -18.95 -6.51
C LEU A 76 -0.93 -19.29 -7.38
N GLN A 77 -1.65 -18.29 -7.88
CA GLN A 77 -2.78 -18.50 -8.76
C GLN A 77 -2.37 -19.21 -10.06
N GLN A 78 -1.27 -18.79 -10.69
CA GLN A 78 -0.73 -19.46 -11.87
C GLN A 78 -0.34 -20.92 -11.60
N THR A 79 0.18 -21.25 -10.42
CA THR A 79 0.51 -22.65 -10.07
C THR A 79 -0.75 -23.51 -9.89
N VAL A 80 -1.79 -22.97 -9.24
CA VAL A 80 -3.07 -23.69 -9.05
C VAL A 80 -3.81 -23.87 -10.39
N GLU A 81 -3.72 -22.88 -11.27
CA GLU A 81 -4.27 -22.98 -12.63
C GLU A 81 -3.61 -24.11 -13.43
N GLY A 82 -2.29 -24.28 -13.35
CA GLY A 82 -1.59 -25.37 -14.04
C GLY A 82 -2.04 -26.76 -13.56
N LEU A 83 -2.28 -26.92 -12.26
CA LEU A 83 -2.81 -28.16 -11.67
C LEU A 83 -4.24 -28.46 -12.15
N SER A 84 -5.08 -27.42 -12.33
CA SER A 84 -6.45 -27.59 -12.83
C SER A 84 -6.48 -28.19 -14.24
N VAL A 85 -5.52 -27.84 -15.11
CA VAL A 85 -5.43 -28.40 -16.47
C VAL A 85 -5.19 -29.91 -16.40
N ALA A 86 -4.30 -30.37 -15.52
CA ALA A 86 -4.03 -31.80 -15.34
C ALA A 86 -5.27 -32.53 -14.81
N ALA A 87 -5.94 -31.99 -13.79
CA ALA A 87 -7.15 -32.59 -13.22
C ALA A 87 -8.30 -32.68 -14.24
N ILE A 88 -8.61 -31.57 -14.93
CA ILE A 88 -9.67 -31.53 -15.95
C ILE A 88 -9.34 -32.48 -17.10
N SER A 89 -8.09 -32.50 -17.58
CA SER A 89 -7.68 -33.38 -18.68
C SER A 89 -7.86 -34.86 -18.33
N TYR A 90 -7.53 -35.26 -17.09
CA TYR A 90 -7.75 -36.64 -16.62
C TYR A 90 -9.23 -37.02 -16.67
N TYR A 91 -10.11 -36.16 -16.15
CA TYR A 91 -11.56 -36.42 -16.19
C TYR A 91 -12.11 -36.47 -17.60
N VAL A 92 -11.69 -35.56 -18.49
CA VAL A 92 -12.13 -35.54 -19.90
C VAL A 92 -11.72 -36.82 -20.62
N VAL A 93 -10.47 -37.26 -20.45
CA VAL A 93 -9.98 -38.51 -21.05
C VAL A 93 -10.74 -39.71 -20.50
N GLY A 94 -10.96 -39.77 -19.17
CA GLY A 94 -11.71 -40.84 -18.54
C GLY A 94 -13.15 -40.91 -19.07
N LEU A 95 -13.84 -39.78 -19.16
CA LEU A 95 -15.20 -39.69 -19.67
C LEU A 95 -15.30 -40.11 -21.14
N PHE A 96 -14.33 -39.71 -21.97
CA PHE A 96 -14.24 -40.14 -23.36
C PHE A 96 -14.01 -41.66 -23.46
N GLY A 97 -13.15 -42.22 -22.63
CA GLY A 97 -12.91 -43.66 -22.57
C GLY A 97 -14.18 -44.45 -22.24
N TYR A 98 -15.01 -43.97 -21.32
CA TYR A 98 -16.32 -44.57 -21.05
C TYR A 98 -17.27 -44.46 -22.24
N LEU A 99 -17.28 -43.32 -22.94
CA LEU A 99 -18.11 -43.12 -24.13
C LEU A 99 -17.74 -44.07 -25.26
N VAL A 100 -16.44 -44.24 -25.55
CA VAL A 100 -15.95 -45.18 -26.57
C VAL A 100 -16.34 -46.61 -26.22
N LYS A 101 -16.15 -47.03 -24.96
CA LYS A 101 -16.56 -48.37 -24.50
C LYS A 101 -18.07 -48.60 -24.54
N ALA A 102 -18.88 -47.55 -24.40
CA ALA A 102 -20.34 -47.66 -24.50
C ALA A 102 -20.84 -47.76 -25.94
N ILE A 103 -20.10 -47.19 -26.90
CA ILE A 103 -20.45 -47.18 -28.33
C ILE A 103 -19.91 -48.43 -29.03
N VAL A 104 -18.63 -48.76 -28.80
CA VAL A 104 -17.96 -49.93 -29.38
C VAL A 104 -18.37 -51.18 -28.60
N HIS A 105 -19.19 -52.03 -29.20
CA HIS A 105 -19.57 -53.34 -28.66
C HIS A 105 -18.59 -54.43 -29.17
N ASP A 106 -18.57 -55.60 -28.52
CA ASP A 106 -17.62 -56.73 -28.68
C ASP A 106 -17.37 -57.29 -30.13
N GLY A 107 -17.89 -56.66 -31.18
CA GLY A 107 -17.75 -57.09 -32.58
C GLY A 107 -16.98 -56.17 -33.53
N ASP A 108 -16.59 -54.96 -33.13
CA ASP A 108 -15.88 -54.03 -34.01
C ASP A 108 -14.36 -54.27 -33.98
N ALA A 109 -13.72 -54.20 -35.16
CA ALA A 109 -12.27 -54.43 -35.34
C ALA A 109 -11.37 -53.33 -34.74
N ILE A 110 -11.93 -52.39 -33.96
CA ILE A 110 -11.21 -51.25 -33.41
C ILE A 110 -11.14 -51.41 -31.90
N GLU A 111 -9.92 -51.63 -31.38
CA GLU A 111 -9.71 -51.66 -29.93
C GLU A 111 -10.04 -50.30 -29.30
N PRO A 112 -10.97 -50.25 -28.31
CA PRO A 112 -11.30 -49.04 -27.57
C PRO A 112 -10.07 -48.39 -26.91
N ALA A 113 -9.07 -49.18 -26.57
CA ALA A 113 -7.81 -48.73 -25.99
C ALA A 113 -7.00 -47.85 -26.95
N LEU A 114 -6.93 -48.21 -28.23
CA LEU A 114 -6.24 -47.44 -29.28
C LEU A 114 -6.93 -46.10 -29.54
N LEU A 115 -8.26 -46.10 -29.63
CA LEU A 115 -9.06 -44.88 -29.78
C LEU A 115 -8.90 -43.94 -28.59
N THR A 116 -8.97 -44.47 -27.36
CA THR A 116 -8.81 -43.67 -26.14
C THR A 116 -7.39 -43.12 -26.04
N GLY A 117 -6.37 -43.94 -26.35
CA GLY A 117 -4.96 -43.55 -26.39
C GLY A 117 -4.66 -42.42 -27.37
N ALA A 118 -5.22 -42.49 -28.58
CA ALA A 118 -5.09 -41.44 -29.59
C ALA A 118 -5.81 -40.14 -29.19
N PHE A 119 -6.89 -40.23 -28.41
CA PHE A 119 -7.61 -39.07 -27.91
C PHE A 119 -6.92 -38.34 -26.76
N VAL A 120 -6.08 -39.03 -25.96
CA VAL A 120 -5.34 -38.42 -24.84
C VAL A 120 -4.60 -37.13 -25.22
N PRO A 121 -3.71 -37.11 -26.25
CA PRO A 121 -3.02 -35.88 -26.63
C PRO A 121 -3.98 -34.79 -27.12
N ILE A 122 -5.06 -35.17 -27.82
CA ILE A 122 -6.07 -34.23 -28.32
C ILE A 122 -6.82 -33.57 -27.14
N ALA A 123 -7.21 -34.35 -26.15
CA ALA A 123 -7.89 -33.87 -24.95
C ALA A 123 -7.01 -32.91 -24.15
N ILE A 124 -5.74 -33.26 -23.93
CA ILE A 124 -4.78 -32.42 -23.23
C ILE A 124 -4.57 -31.09 -23.97
N PHE A 125 -4.35 -31.14 -25.29
CA PHE A 125 -4.20 -29.92 -26.10
C PHE A 125 -5.48 -29.07 -26.13
N GLY A 126 -6.65 -29.71 -26.20
CA GLY A 126 -7.95 -29.05 -26.20
C GLY A 126 -8.22 -28.30 -24.90
N VAL A 127 -8.05 -28.98 -23.75
CA VAL A 127 -8.21 -28.37 -22.42
C VAL A 127 -7.20 -27.25 -22.22
N TRP A 128 -5.94 -27.47 -22.60
CA TRP A 128 -4.90 -26.43 -22.53
C TRP A 128 -5.25 -25.20 -23.36
N TYR A 129 -5.74 -25.40 -24.59
CA TYR A 129 -6.13 -24.30 -25.49
C TYR A 129 -7.32 -23.51 -24.94
N VAL A 130 -8.36 -24.19 -24.43
CA VAL A 130 -9.54 -23.55 -23.85
C VAL A 130 -9.18 -22.73 -22.61
N VAL A 131 -8.43 -23.31 -21.68
CA VAL A 131 -7.97 -22.61 -20.45
C VAL A 131 -7.10 -21.40 -20.82
N ARG A 132 -6.17 -21.56 -21.76
CA ARG A 132 -5.33 -20.46 -22.26
C ARG A 132 -6.15 -19.36 -22.95
N ARG A 133 -7.22 -19.71 -23.67
CA ARG A 133 -8.11 -18.74 -24.33
C ARG A 133 -8.96 -17.97 -23.33
N ILE A 134 -9.51 -18.63 -22.31
CA ILE A 134 -10.29 -17.97 -21.24
C ILE A 134 -9.42 -16.97 -20.50
N LYS A 135 -8.16 -17.33 -20.21
CA LYS A 135 -7.19 -16.43 -19.57
C LYS A 135 -6.92 -15.18 -20.40
N ARG A 136 -6.64 -15.35 -21.71
CA ARG A 136 -6.44 -14.21 -22.63
C ARG A 136 -7.65 -13.26 -22.72
N LYS A 137 -8.87 -13.78 -22.56
CA LYS A 137 -10.09 -12.95 -22.56
C LYS A 137 -10.27 -12.17 -21.26
N HIS A 138 -9.91 -12.74 -20.11
CA HIS A 138 -9.94 -12.02 -18.84
C HIS A 138 -8.85 -10.95 -18.77
N ASP A 139 -7.65 -11.22 -19.28
CA ASP A 139 -6.57 -10.22 -19.35
C ASP A 139 -6.95 -9.03 -20.25
N ALA A 140 -7.75 -9.25 -21.30
CA ALA A 140 -8.20 -8.20 -22.24
C ALA A 140 -9.36 -7.33 -21.73
N HIS A 141 -10.02 -7.71 -20.63
CA HIS A 141 -11.14 -6.94 -20.05
C HIS A 141 -10.74 -6.10 -18.82
N VAL A 142 -9.50 -6.24 -18.34
CA VAL A 142 -8.98 -5.55 -17.14
C VAL A 142 -7.86 -4.54 -17.46
N GLY A 143 -7.37 -4.52 -18.70
CA GLY A 143 -6.46 -3.47 -19.22
C GLY A 143 -7.23 -2.37 -19.96
#